data_AF-A0A949S3E9-F1
#
_entry.id   AF-A0A949S3E9-F1
#
_cell.length_a   1.000
_cell.length_b   1.000
_cell.length_c   1.000
_cell.angle_alpha   90.00
_cell.angle_beta   90.00
_cell.angle_gamma   90.00
#
_symmetry.space_group_name_H-M   'P 1'
#
loop_
_entity.id
_entity.type
_entity.pdbx_description
1 polymer ?
#
loop_
_entity_poly.entity_id
_entity_poly.type
_entity_poly.pdbx_seq_one_letter_code
_entity_poly.pdbx_strand_id
1 'polypeptide(L)'
;MYYSDKISSAIKFAIETHDIDQKQKRKGKDIAYITHPLTVGIILSRAGADEDTISAGILHDTIEDSIAEKKVTRDILEKRGVLGRLSK
;
A
#
# COMPACT_ATOMS: atom_id res chain seq x y z
N MET A 1 4.00 -11.01 10.70
CA MET A 1 2.83 -10.55 9.93
C MET A 1 1.91 -11.72 9.74
N TYR A 2 0.72 -11.69 10.32
CA TYR A 2 -0.32 -12.64 9.94
C TYR A 2 -0.91 -12.18 8.62
N TYR A 3 -1.10 -13.10 7.68
CA TYR A 3 -1.63 -12.79 6.36
C TYR A 3 -3.15 -12.88 6.39
N SER A 4 -3.81 -11.73 6.51
CA SER A 4 -5.26 -11.61 6.50
C SER A 4 -5.78 -11.09 5.16
N ASP A 5 -7.11 -11.09 4.98
CA ASP A 5 -7.74 -10.53 3.79
C ASP A 5 -7.47 -9.03 3.64
N LYS A 6 -7.38 -8.28 4.75
CA LYS A 6 -7.07 -6.85 4.73
C LYS A 6 -5.63 -6.59 4.28
N ILE A 7 -4.67 -7.32 4.86
CA ILE A 7 -3.24 -7.23 4.48
C ILE A 7 -3.04 -7.67 3.03
N SER A 8 -3.67 -8.78 2.62
CA SER A 8 -3.69 -9.27 1.24
C SER A 8 -4.21 -8.21 0.28
N SER A 9 -5.32 -7.54 0.62
CA SER A 9 -5.92 -6.49 -0.21
C SER A 9 -5.04 -5.25 -0.30
N ALA A 10 -4.42 -4.83 0.82
CA ALA A 10 -3.47 -3.72 0.83
C ALA A 10 -2.25 -4.00 -0.05
N ILE A 11 -1.67 -5.19 0.05
CA ILE A 11 -0.53 -5.63 -0.77
C ILE A 11 -0.89 -5.62 -2.25
N LYS A 12 -2.03 -6.22 -2.63
CA LYS A 12 -2.49 -6.25 -4.03
C LYS A 12 -2.67 -4.84 -4.58
N PHE A 13 -3.32 -3.97 -3.82
CA PHE A 13 -3.54 -2.59 -4.26
C PHE A 13 -2.23 -1.80 -4.42
N ALA A 14 -1.28 -1.97 -3.50
CA ALA A 14 0.03 -1.34 -3.61
C ALA A 14 0.82 -1.86 -4.83
N ILE A 15 0.78 -3.17 -5.12
CA ILE A 15 1.40 -3.77 -6.31
C ILE A 15 0.76 -3.21 -7.59
N GLU A 16 -0.57 -3.21 -7.67
CA GLU A 16 -1.30 -2.65 -8.81
C GLU A 16 -0.89 -1.21 -9.04
N THR A 17 -0.89 -0.39 -7.99
CA THR A 17 -0.59 1.04 -8.06
C THR A 17 0.86 1.31 -8.46
N HIS A 18 1.84 0.79 -7.72
CA HIS A 18 3.24 1.20 -7.88
C HIS A 18 3.96 0.40 -8.97
N ASP A 19 3.63 -0.88 -9.18
CA ASP A 19 4.36 -1.76 -10.09
C ASP A 19 3.64 -1.90 -11.43
N ILE A 20 2.37 -2.33 -11.42
CA ILE A 20 1.65 -2.65 -12.67
C ILE A 20 1.24 -1.38 -13.40
N ASP A 21 0.56 -0.46 -12.72
CA ASP A 21 -0.06 0.70 -13.34
C ASP A 21 0.93 1.80 -13.67
N GLN A 22 1.92 2.00 -12.81
CA GLN A 22 2.83 3.14 -12.87
C GLN A 22 4.29 2.75 -13.06
N LYS A 23 4.65 1.47 -12.91
CA LYS A 23 6.00 0.93 -13.15
C LYS A 23 7.10 1.71 -12.43
N GLN A 24 6.80 2.14 -11.21
CA GLN A 24 7.70 2.96 -10.41
C GLN A 24 8.92 2.17 -9.97
N LYS A 25 10.05 2.86 -9.91
CA LYS A 25 11.32 2.32 -9.43
C LYS A 25 11.82 3.10 -8.24
N ARG A 26 12.57 2.44 -7.37
CA ARG A 26 13.32 3.10 -6.29
C ARG A 26 14.27 4.15 -6.90
N LYS A 27 14.30 5.34 -6.31
CA LYS A 27 15.16 6.44 -6.77
C LYS A 27 16.61 5.99 -6.97
N GLY A 28 17.10 6.13 -8.20
CA GLY A 28 18.49 5.81 -8.58
C GLY A 28 18.82 4.31 -8.62
N LYS A 29 17.83 3.41 -8.62
CA LYS A 29 18.04 1.95 -8.67
C LYS A 29 17.07 1.28 -9.65
N ASP A 30 17.49 0.15 -10.23
CA ASP A 30 16.63 -0.70 -11.06
C ASP A 30 15.89 -1.74 -10.20
N ILE A 31 15.15 -1.26 -9.20
CA ILE A 31 14.37 -2.09 -8.27
C ILE A 31 12.96 -1.53 -8.23
N ALA A 32 11.95 -2.40 -8.37
CA ALA A 32 10.55 -2.01 -8.31
C ALA A 32 10.21 -1.29 -6.99
N TYR A 33 9.48 -0.18 -7.07
CA TYR A 33 9.18 0.66 -5.91
C TYR A 33 8.39 -0.09 -4.83
N ILE A 34 7.57 -1.07 -5.22
CA ILE A 34 6.77 -1.90 -4.32
C ILE A 34 7.57 -2.58 -3.19
N THR A 35 8.88 -2.79 -3.40
CA THR A 35 9.78 -3.27 -2.34
C THR A 35 9.80 -2.35 -1.11
N HIS A 36 9.60 -1.04 -1.29
CA HIS A 36 9.53 -0.04 -0.23
C HIS A 36 8.30 -0.22 0.67
N PRO A 37 7.05 -0.08 0.17
CA PRO A 37 5.87 -0.24 1.04
C PRO A 37 5.77 -1.63 1.69
N LEU A 38 6.20 -2.69 1.00
CA LEU A 38 6.23 -4.04 1.59
C LEU A 38 7.22 -4.14 2.75
N THR A 39 8.41 -3.53 2.63
CA THR A 39 9.40 -3.50 3.71
C THR A 39 8.86 -2.71 4.91
N VAL A 40 8.18 -1.59 4.69
CA VAL A 40 7.51 -0.81 5.76
C VAL A 40 6.49 -1.69 6.49
N GLY A 41 5.62 -2.39 5.76
CA GLY A 41 4.65 -3.32 6.36
C GLY A 41 5.31 -4.43 7.19
N ILE A 42 6.41 -5.00 6.71
CA ILE A 42 7.19 -6.01 7.46
C ILE A 42 7.77 -5.41 8.74
N ILE A 43 8.36 -4.21 8.68
CA ILE A 43 8.93 -3.52 9.86
C ILE A 43 7.85 -3.27 10.90
N LEU A 44 6.71 -2.70 10.51
CA LEU A 44 5.58 -2.44 11.41
C LEU A 44 5.08 -3.73 12.05
N SER A 45 4.97 -4.80 11.26
CA SER A 45 4.57 -6.09 11.80
C SER A 45 5.59 -6.65 12.79
N ARG A 46 6.89 -6.49 12.55
CA ARG A 46 7.94 -6.91 13.48
C ARG A 46 7.96 -6.06 14.75
N ALA A 47 7.49 -4.82 14.68
CA ALA A 47 7.30 -3.94 15.82
C ALA A 47 6.02 -4.25 16.63
N GLY A 48 5.21 -5.22 16.21
CA GLY A 48 3.97 -5.60 16.90
C GLY A 48 2.80 -4.65 16.63
N ALA A 49 2.85 -3.88 15.55
CA ALA A 49 1.75 -3.00 15.16
C ALA A 49 0.49 -3.81 14.81
N ASP A 50 -0.68 -3.18 14.98
CA ASP A 50 -1.96 -3.76 14.60
C ASP A 50 -2.14 -3.85 13.07
N GLU A 51 -3.15 -4.61 12.64
CA GLU A 51 -3.44 -4.86 11.23
C GLU A 51 -3.69 -3.56 10.44
N ASP A 52 -4.35 -2.60 11.06
CA ASP A 52 -4.72 -1.31 10.46
C ASP A 52 -3.48 -0.47 10.19
N THR A 53 -2.57 -0.41 11.17
CA THR A 53 -1.29 0.28 11.06
C THR A 53 -0.39 -0.37 10.02
N ILE A 54 -0.31 -1.70 10.00
CA ILE A 54 0.47 -2.42 8.97
C ILE A 54 -0.11 -2.14 7.58
N SER A 55 -1.43 -2.21 7.42
CA SER A 55 -2.12 -1.93 6.14
C SER A 55 -1.88 -0.49 5.69
N ALA A 56 -1.97 0.47 6.60
CA ALA A 56 -1.66 1.87 6.32
C ALA A 56 -0.21 2.06 5.88
N GLY A 57 0.75 1.39 6.53
CA GLY A 57 2.15 1.39 6.13
C GLY A 57 2.40 0.81 4.74
N ILE A 58 1.62 -0.20 4.32
CA ILE A 58 1.70 -0.76 2.96
C ILE A 58 1.12 0.21 1.92
N LEU A 59 0.16 1.06 2.31
CA LEU A 59 -0.57 1.95 1.40
C LEU A 59 -0.07 3.39 1.39
N HIS A 60 0.84 3.77 2.29
CA HIS A 60 1.14 5.17 2.62
C HIS A 60 1.46 6.07 1.41
N ASP A 61 2.22 5.54 0.44
CA ASP A 61 2.65 6.29 -0.74
C ASP A 61 1.66 6.22 -1.92
N THR A 62 0.60 5.40 -1.84
CA THR A 62 -0.29 5.16 -3.00
C THR A 62 -0.97 6.43 -3.48
N ILE A 63 -1.41 7.30 -2.56
CA ILE A 63 -2.00 8.60 -2.90
C ILE A 63 -0.91 9.59 -3.33
N GLU A 64 0.17 9.73 -2.56
CA GLU A 64 1.20 10.74 -2.80
C GLU A 64 1.89 10.54 -4.15
N ASP A 65 2.41 9.32 -4.38
CA ASP A 65 3.27 9.00 -5.52
C ASP A 65 2.49 8.63 -6.78
N SER A 66 1.15 8.54 -6.72
CA SER A 66 0.37 8.25 -7.93
C SER A 66 0.43 9.38 -8.96
N ILE A 67 0.71 9.01 -10.21
CA ILE A 67 0.71 9.92 -11.38
C ILE A 67 -0.68 10.48 -11.65
N ALA A 68 -0.74 11.65 -12.30
CA ALA A 68 -2.00 12.36 -12.54
C ALA A 68 -3.01 11.54 -13.35
N GLU A 69 -2.55 10.79 -14.34
CA GLU A 69 -3.39 9.97 -15.24
C GLU A 69 -4.04 8.78 -14.53
N LYS A 70 -3.42 8.31 -13.44
CA LYS A 70 -3.87 7.17 -12.64
C LYS A 70 -3.90 7.52 -11.15
N LYS A 71 -4.39 8.73 -10.85
CA LYS A 71 -4.35 9.25 -9.49
C LYS A 71 -5.16 8.37 -8.55
N VAL A 72 -4.53 7.95 -7.46
CA VAL A 72 -5.22 7.28 -6.35
C VAL A 72 -5.79 8.35 -5.43
N THR A 73 -7.07 8.20 -5.11
CA THR A 73 -7.79 9.05 -4.16
C THR A 73 -8.27 8.24 -2.97
N ARG A 74 -8.64 8.92 -1.89
CA ARG A 74 -9.25 8.28 -0.71
C ARG A 74 -10.48 7.45 -1.10
N ASP A 75 -11.34 7.97 -1.96
CA ASP A 75 -12.53 7.25 -2.44
C ASP A 75 -12.20 5.92 -3.12
N ILE A 76 -11.09 5.85 -3.87
CA ILE A 76 -10.63 4.60 -4.50
C ILE A 76 -10.21 3.59 -3.43
N LEU A 77 -9.46 4.03 -2.42
CA LEU A 77 -9.04 3.18 -1.31
C LEU A 77 -10.25 2.66 -0.50
N GLU A 78 -11.25 3.50 -0.28
CA GLU A 78 -12.50 3.11 0.41
C GLU A 78 -13.30 2.09 -0.42
N LYS A 79 -13.47 2.32 -1.72
CA LYS A 79 -14.17 1.39 -2.64
C LYS A 79 -13.47 0.04 -2.76
N ARG A 80 -12.15 0.02 -2.68
CA ARG A 80 -11.34 -1.21 -2.70
C ARG A 80 -11.35 -1.95 -1.36
N GLY A 81 -11.99 -1.40 -0.33
CA GLY A 81 -12.12 -2.03 0.99
C GLY A 81 -10.79 -2.11 1.77
N VAL A 82 -9.79 -1.32 1.39
CA VAL A 82 -8.45 -1.35 2.00
C VAL A 82 -8.30 -0.34 3.14
N LEU A 83 -9.09 0.73 3.11
CA LEU A 83 -9.38 1.50 4.33
C LEU A 83 -10.49 0.74 5.07
N GLY A 84 -10.21 0.30 6.30
CA GLY A 84 -11.26 -0.24 7.17
C GLY A 84 -12.42 0.74 7.18
N ARG A 85 -13.67 0.24 7.15
CA ARG A 85 -14.84 1.10 7.34
C ARG A 85 -14.52 1.96 8.56
N LEU A 86 -14.27 3.25 8.35
CA LEU A 86 -14.20 4.20 9.46
C LEU A 86 -15.59 4.11 10.06
N SER A 87 -15.67 3.39 11.20
CA SER A 87 -16.91 3.22 11.94
C SER A 87 -17.53 4.60 12.08
N LYS A 88 -18.73 4.75 11.52
CA LYS A 88 -19.61 5.84 11.92
C LYS A 88 -19.93 5.71 13.40
#